data_AF-A0AAV4JY83-F1
#
_entry.id   AF-A0AAV4JY83-F1
#
_cell.length_a   1.000
_cell.length_b   1.000
_cell.length_c   1.000
_cell.angle_alpha   90.00
_cell.angle_beta   90.00
_cell.angle_gamma   90.00
#
_symmetry.space_group_name_H-M   'P 1'
#
loop_
_entity.id
_entity.type
_entity.pdbx_description
1 polymer ?
#
loop_
_entity_poly.entity_id
_entity_poly.type
_entity_poly.pdbx_seq_one_letter_code
_entity_poly.pdbx_strand_id
1 'polypeptide(L)'
;MASKEAVKACWRQAQAVCFDVDSTVCVDEGIDELAAFCGVSDQVKELTNKAMGGSMTFREALTQRLNIIQPTQQKLVEFVNSHPQTLSLGVK
;
A
#
# COMPACT_ATOMS: atom_id res chain seq x y z
N MET A 1 -21.01 13.55 13.79
CA MET A 1 -19.55 13.49 14.02
C MET A 1 -19.28 13.50 15.51
N ALA A 2 -18.30 12.73 15.99
CA ALA A 2 -17.91 12.72 17.40
C ALA A 2 -17.23 14.05 17.80
N SER A 3 -17.37 14.46 19.07
CA SER A 3 -16.67 15.63 19.59
C SER A 3 -15.16 15.37 19.70
N LYS A 4 -14.37 16.44 19.70
CA LYS A 4 -12.90 16.37 19.86
C LYS A 4 -12.51 15.68 21.17
N GLU A 5 -13.29 15.91 22.22
CA GLU A 5 -13.12 15.35 23.55
C GLU A 5 -13.37 13.84 23.53
N ALA A 6 -14.43 13.38 22.82
CA ALA A 6 -14.75 11.97 22.68
C ALA A 6 -13.67 11.22 21.86
N VAL A 7 -13.16 11.81 20.78
CA VAL A 7 -12.06 11.22 19.99
C VAL A 7 -10.80 11.07 20.83
N LYS A 8 -10.43 12.11 21.60
CA LYS A 8 -9.26 12.04 22.50
C LYS A 8 -9.43 11.01 23.61
N ALA A 9 -10.65 10.84 24.15
CA ALA A 9 -10.91 9.83 25.17
C ALA A 9 -10.78 8.41 24.59
N CYS A 10 -11.35 8.17 23.41
CA CYS A 10 -11.21 6.90 22.67
C CYS A 10 -9.73 6.56 22.42
N TRP A 11 -8.95 7.51 21.88
CA TRP A 11 -7.53 7.30 21.61
C TRP A 11 -6.72 6.95 22.86
N ARG A 12 -6.97 7.62 23.99
CA ARG A 12 -6.27 7.34 25.26
C ARG A 12 -6.62 6.01 25.89
N GLN A 13 -7.81 5.47 25.59
CA GLN A 13 -8.30 4.22 26.15
C GLN A 13 -8.03 3.02 25.23
N ALA A 14 -7.55 3.27 24.01
CA ALA A 14 -7.25 2.21 23.05
C ALA A 14 -6.17 1.27 23.60
N GLN A 15 -6.50 -0.02 23.70
CA GLN A 15 -5.55 -1.07 24.10
C GLN A 15 -4.77 -1.64 22.91
N ALA A 16 -5.28 -1.41 21.69
CA ALA A 16 -4.63 -1.76 20.44
C ALA A 16 -4.93 -0.68 19.40
N VAL A 17 -3.98 -0.45 18.51
CA VAL A 17 -4.11 0.45 17.36
C VAL A 17 -3.64 -0.30 16.12
N CYS A 18 -4.48 -0.32 15.09
CA CYS A 18 -4.15 -0.87 13.79
C CYS A 18 -3.79 0.28 12.86
N PHE A 19 -2.63 0.17 12.21
CA PHE A 19 -2.21 1.09 11.17
C PHE A 19 -2.29 0.38 9.83
N ASP A 20 -2.79 1.10 8.85
CA ASP A 20 -2.53 0.75 7.46
C ASP A 20 -1.03 0.98 7.15
N VAL A 21 -0.52 0.36 6.08
CA VAL A 21 0.89 0.45 5.72
C VAL A 21 1.11 1.49 4.64
N ASP A 22 0.57 1.22 3.46
CA ASP A 22 0.71 2.09 2.28
C ASP A 22 0.05 3.45 2.56
N SER A 23 0.72 4.54 2.19
CA SER A 23 0.27 5.92 2.45
C SER A 23 -0.02 6.28 3.92
N THR A 24 0.37 5.43 4.90
CA THR A 24 0.14 5.65 6.33
C THR A 24 1.43 5.48 7.13
N VAL A 25 1.94 4.24 7.25
CA VAL A 25 3.22 3.94 7.92
C VAL A 25 4.40 4.24 6.98
N CYS A 26 4.23 3.89 5.71
CA CYS A 26 5.16 4.21 4.63
C CYS A 26 4.55 5.31 3.74
N VAL A 27 5.40 6.11 3.10
CA VAL A 27 4.96 7.14 2.15
C VAL A 27 4.67 6.56 0.76
N ASP A 28 5.25 5.40 0.47
CA ASP A 28 5.20 4.73 -0.82
C ASP A 28 4.05 3.72 -0.88
N GLU A 29 3.72 3.28 -2.09
CA GLU A 29 2.73 2.22 -2.37
C GLU A 29 3.47 0.95 -2.79
N GLY A 30 3.51 -0.07 -1.92
CA GLY A 30 4.41 -1.21 -2.11
C GLY A 30 4.23 -1.96 -3.43
N ILE A 31 3.01 -2.05 -3.95
CA ILE A 31 2.73 -2.72 -5.22
C ILE A 31 3.18 -1.90 -6.45
N ASP A 32 3.13 -0.58 -6.36
CA ASP A 32 3.55 0.32 -7.44
C ASP A 32 5.07 0.40 -7.51
N GLU A 33 5.74 0.40 -6.36
CA GLU A 33 7.20 0.31 -6.27
C GLU A 33 7.72 -1.03 -6.82
N LEU A 34 7.04 -2.14 -6.49
CA LEU A 34 7.37 -3.44 -7.06
C LEU A 34 7.16 -3.48 -8.59
N ALA A 35 6.10 -2.83 -9.08
CA ALA A 35 5.85 -2.69 -10.51
C ALA A 35 6.94 -1.87 -11.21
N ALA A 36 7.42 -0.80 -10.58
CA ALA A 36 8.54 0.00 -11.06
C ALA A 36 9.83 -0.80 -11.12
N PHE A 37 10.15 -1.54 -10.06
CA PHE A 37 11.30 -2.43 -10.04
C PHE A 37 11.25 -3.50 -11.15
N CYS A 38 10.05 -4.01 -11.46
CA CYS A 38 9.85 -4.96 -12.56
C CYS A 38 9.73 -4.31 -13.96
N GLY A 39 9.73 -2.98 -14.07
CA GLY A 39 9.63 -2.26 -15.34
C GLY A 39 8.24 -2.23 -15.98
N VAL A 40 7.17 -2.37 -15.18
CA VAL A 40 5.77 -2.46 -15.64
C VAL A 40 4.83 -1.42 -14.99
N SER A 41 5.38 -0.32 -14.46
CA SER A 41 4.61 0.71 -13.75
C SER A 41 3.42 1.24 -14.52
N ASP A 42 3.58 1.52 -15.81
CA ASP A 42 2.52 2.18 -16.60
C ASP A 42 1.28 1.28 -16.73
N GLN A 43 1.50 -0.03 -16.94
CA GLN A 43 0.42 -1.02 -17.04
C GLN A 43 -0.33 -1.19 -15.71
N VAL A 44 0.42 -1.20 -14.60
CA VAL A 44 -0.15 -1.31 -13.25
C VAL A 44 -0.92 -0.04 -12.88
N LYS A 45 -0.38 1.15 -13.18
CA LYS A 45 -1.05 2.45 -12.95
C LYS A 45 -2.36 2.57 -13.73
N GLU A 46 -2.36 2.17 -15.00
CA GLU A 46 -3.59 2.16 -15.81
C GLU A 46 -4.66 1.29 -15.17
N LEU A 47 -4.28 0.11 -14.66
CA LEU A 47 -5.20 -0.80 -13.98
C LEU A 47 -5.69 -0.24 -12.64
N THR A 48 -4.80 0.36 -11.83
CA THR A 48 -5.16 1.00 -10.56
C THR A 48 -6.20 2.11 -10.78
N ASN A 49 -6.01 2.95 -11.80
CA ASN A 49 -6.96 4.00 -12.15
C ASN A 49 -8.34 3.44 -12.54
N LYS A 50 -8.38 2.32 -13.28
CA LYS A 50 -9.63 1.63 -13.62
C LYS A 50 -10.32 1.04 -12.38
N ALA A 51 -9.55 0.43 -11.48
CA ALA A 51 -10.09 -0.19 -10.26
C ALA A 51 -10.70 0.84 -9.31
N MET A 52 -10.09 2.02 -9.15
CA MET A 52 -10.63 3.11 -8.34
C MET A 52 -11.97 3.67 -8.87
N GLY A 53 -12.33 3.40 -10.12
CA GLY A 53 -13.63 3.75 -10.70
C GLY A 53 -14.81 2.90 -10.18
N GLY A 54 -14.57 1.96 -9.25
CA GLY A 54 -15.60 1.13 -8.63
C GLY A 54 -16.13 -0.02 -9.50
N SER A 55 -15.52 -0.24 -10.67
CA SER A 55 -15.91 -1.28 -11.64
C SER A 55 -15.30 -2.66 -11.35
N MET A 56 -14.47 -2.78 -10.31
CA MET A 56 -13.68 -3.98 -10.03
C MET A 56 -13.55 -4.19 -8.52
N THR A 57 -13.59 -5.46 -8.08
CA THR A 57 -13.33 -5.81 -6.68
C THR A 57 -11.83 -5.70 -6.35
N PHE A 58 -11.50 -5.53 -5.07
CA PHE A 58 -10.10 -5.53 -4.61
C PHE A 58 -9.34 -6.79 -5.06
N ARG A 59 -9.97 -7.96 -4.97
CA ARG A 59 -9.34 -9.25 -5.32
C ARG A 59 -9.03 -9.34 -6.81
N GLU A 60 -9.95 -8.90 -7.66
CA GLU A 60 -9.72 -8.84 -9.11
C GLU A 60 -8.60 -7.86 -9.45
N ALA A 61 -8.60 -6.67 -8.84
CA ALA A 61 -7.57 -5.66 -9.07
C ALA A 61 -6.19 -6.16 -8.64
N LEU A 62 -6.10 -6.80 -7.47
CA LEU A 62 -4.84 -7.37 -6.99
C LEU A 62 -4.36 -8.51 -7.92
N THR A 63 -5.26 -9.40 -8.33
CA THR A 63 -4.92 -10.51 -9.23
C THR A 63 -4.37 -10.00 -10.56
N GLN A 64 -5.03 -9.01 -11.15
CA GLN A 64 -4.61 -8.44 -12.44
C GLN A 64 -3.27 -7.70 -12.33
N ARG A 65 -3.04 -6.92 -11.26
CA ARG A 65 -1.73 -6.29 -11.00
C ARG A 65 -0.61 -7.33 -10.87
N LEU A 66 -0.82 -8.38 -10.10
CA LEU A 66 0.19 -9.43 -9.93
C LEU A 66 0.45 -10.23 -11.21
N ASN A 67 -0.57 -10.43 -12.06
CA ASN A 67 -0.40 -11.06 -13.37
C ASN A 67 0.41 -10.20 -14.37
N ILE A 68 0.40 -8.88 -14.20
CA ILE A 68 1.23 -7.94 -14.95
C ILE A 68 2.67 -7.96 -14.41
N ILE A 69 2.82 -7.86 -13.08
CA ILE A 69 4.13 -7.78 -12.42
C ILE A 69 4.92 -9.10 -12.55
N GLN A 70 4.23 -10.24 -12.48
CA GLN A 70 4.82 -11.59 -12.49
C GLN A 70 6.07 -11.70 -11.59
N PRO A 71 5.99 -11.30 -10.31
CA PRO A 71 7.15 -11.28 -9.45
C PRO A 71 7.59 -12.72 -9.13
N THR A 72 8.89 -12.99 -9.24
CA THR A 72 9.48 -14.22 -8.71
C THR A 72 9.92 -14.00 -7.27
N GLN A 73 10.05 -15.07 -6.50
CA GLN A 73 10.56 -14.98 -5.12
C GLN A 73 11.95 -14.32 -5.08
N GLN A 74 12.82 -14.62 -6.06
CA GLN A 74 14.13 -13.99 -6.17
C GLN A 74 14.02 -12.47 -6.37
N LYS A 75 13.18 -12.01 -7.32
CA LYS A 75 12.96 -10.57 -7.54
C LYS A 75 12.38 -9.87 -6.31
N LEU A 76 11.49 -10.53 -5.56
CA LEU A 76 10.95 -9.98 -4.32
C LEU A 76 12.04 -9.77 -3.25
N VAL A 77 12.94 -10.76 -3.08
CA VAL A 77 14.06 -10.64 -2.14
C VAL A 77 15.02 -9.52 -2.58
N GLU A 78 15.34 -9.46 -3.88
CA GLU A 78 16.17 -8.39 -4.43
C GLU A 78 15.54 -7.01 -4.23
N PHE A 79 14.24 -6.87 -4.50
CA PHE A 79 13.49 -5.64 -4.28
C PHE A 79 13.55 -5.19 -2.82
N VAL A 80 13.18 -6.05 -1.88
CA VAL A 80 13.17 -5.72 -0.44
C VAL A 80 14.56 -5.30 0.07
N ASN A 81 15.62 -5.92 -0.44
CA ASN A 81 17.00 -5.60 -0.02
C ASN A 81 17.53 -4.29 -0.65
N SER A 82 17.07 -3.94 -1.85
CA SER A 82 17.59 -2.78 -2.60
C SER A 82 16.73 -1.54 -2.51
N HIS A 83 15.47 -1.67 -2.09
CA HIS A 83 14.47 -0.59 -2.02
C HIS A 83 13.89 -0.52 -0.60
N PRO A 84 14.66 -0.03 0.39
CA PRO A 84 14.15 0.19 1.73
C PRO A 84 13.02 1.22 1.69
N GLN A 85 11.93 0.92 2.39
CA GLN A 85 10.73 1.77 2.45
C GLN A 85 11.02 3.08 3.18
N THR A 86 10.43 4.18 2.70
CA THR A 86 10.50 5.46 3.42
C THR A 86 9.34 5.56 4.41
N LEU A 87 9.67 5.65 5.70
CA LEU A 87 8.68 5.80 6.76
C LEU A 87 8.07 7.21 6.74
N SER A 88 6.76 7.27 7.01
CA SER A 88 6.04 8.52 7.21
C SER A 88 6.59 9.31 8.40
N LEU A 89 6.59 10.64 8.28
CA LEU A 89 7.13 11.52 9.32
C LEU A 89 6.46 11.26 10.67
N GLY A 90 7.27 10.93 11.68
CA GLY A 90 6.80 10.69 13.05
C GLY A 90 6.51 9.23 13.38
N VAL A 91 6.51 8.34 12.39
CA VAL A 91 6.62 6.90 12.60
C VAL A 91 8.05 6.59 13.06
N LYS A 92 8.19 5.87 14.16
CA LYS A 92 9.48 5.52 14.79
C LYS A 92 9.52 4.04 15.12
#